data_AF-A0A542EIV9-F1
#
_entry.id   AF-A0A542EIV9-F1
#
_cell.length_a   1.000
_cell.length_b   1.000
_cell.length_c   1.000
_cell.angle_alpha   90.00
_cell.angle_beta   90.00
_cell.angle_gamma   90.00
#
_symmetry.space_group_name_H-M   'P 1'
#
loop_
_entity.id
_entity.type
_entity.pdbx_description
1 polymer ?
#
loop_
_entity_poly.entity_id
_entity_poly.type
_entity_poly.pdbx_seq_one_letter_code
_entity_poly.pdbx_strand_id
1 'polypeptide(L)'
;MRRRLGTSLVAVVVAVLGLLVGGPSASYASGPSVHAIQLVEQGPQPQWYPWGYYASQSSCLSAGAAYQADPNIISYKCLKLTSGANAGKWQLWLQEKG
;
A
#
# COMPACT_ATOMS: atom_id res chain seq x y z
N MET A 1 40.85 31.76 31.54
CA MET A 1 40.52 30.43 30.98
C MET A 1 39.36 29.84 31.77
N ARG A 2 38.38 29.28 31.05
CA ARG A 2 36.96 29.11 31.44
C ARG A 2 36.74 28.28 32.71
N ARG A 3 35.80 28.74 33.53
CA ARG A 3 35.24 28.09 34.73
C ARG A 3 33.76 27.76 34.50
N ARG A 4 33.38 26.57 34.99
CA ARG A 4 32.23 26.25 35.87
C ARG A 4 30.76 26.33 35.38
N LEU A 5 30.06 25.27 35.84
CA LEU A 5 28.67 25.17 36.31
C LEU A 5 27.53 25.29 35.29
N GLY A 6 26.53 24.40 35.44
CA GLY A 6 25.22 24.59 34.82
C GLY A 6 24.34 23.35 34.81
N THR A 7 23.79 22.97 35.96
CA THR A 7 22.48 22.29 36.04
C THR A 7 21.42 23.13 35.32
N SER A 8 20.71 22.57 34.35
CA SER A 8 19.30 22.90 34.00
C SER A 8 18.88 22.08 32.77
N LEU A 9 17.97 21.11 32.87
CA LEU A 9 16.51 21.33 32.75
C LEU A 9 16.14 22.15 31.51
N VAL A 10 15.90 21.50 30.36
CA VAL A 10 14.87 21.86 29.35
C VAL A 10 14.70 20.62 28.44
N ALA A 11 13.83 19.65 28.74
CA ALA A 11 12.49 19.58 28.18
C ALA A 11 12.40 19.93 26.68
N VAL A 12 12.73 18.97 25.80
CA VAL A 12 12.07 18.94 24.47
C VAL A 12 10.99 17.88 24.54
N VAL A 13 9.92 18.29 25.22
CA VAL A 13 8.57 17.79 25.04
C VAL A 13 8.26 17.93 23.55
N VAL A 14 8.33 16.83 22.80
CA VAL A 14 7.78 16.76 21.44
C VAL A 14 6.28 16.56 21.60
N ALA A 15 5.60 17.66 21.90
CA ALA A 15 4.16 17.77 21.79
C ALA A 15 3.87 19.04 21.00
N VAL A 16 2.74 18.99 20.26
CA VAL A 16 2.10 20.07 19.49
C VAL A 16 2.62 20.14 18.04
N LEU A 17 1.84 19.89 16.98
CA LEU A 17 0.40 19.69 16.83
C LEU A 17 0.09 19.23 15.38
N GLY A 18 -0.93 18.37 15.22
CA GLY A 18 -1.91 18.31 14.10
C GLY A 18 -1.40 18.04 12.67
N LEU A 19 -1.91 17.13 11.86
CA LEU A 19 -3.24 16.52 11.67
C LEU A 19 -2.97 15.31 10.73
N LEU A 20 -3.57 14.12 10.74
CA LEU A 20 -4.92 13.67 11.09
C LEU A 20 -4.87 12.22 11.62
N VAL A 21 -5.39 12.06 12.84
CA VAL A 21 -6.26 10.97 13.32
C VAL A 21 -5.83 9.52 13.00
N GLY A 22 -4.77 9.06 13.66
CA GLY A 22 -4.56 7.65 14.00
C GLY A 22 -4.65 7.50 15.52
N GLY A 23 -5.87 7.51 16.05
CA GLY A 23 -6.12 7.37 17.49
C GLY A 23 -5.94 5.92 17.97
N PRO A 24 -5.40 5.71 19.19
CA PRO A 24 -4.80 4.45 19.62
C PRO A 24 -5.82 3.45 20.16
N SER A 25 -5.71 2.18 19.74
CA SER A 25 -6.43 1.07 20.38
C SER A 25 -5.66 0.60 21.62
N ALA A 26 -5.74 1.39 22.70
CA ALA A 26 -5.45 0.90 24.04
C ALA A 26 -6.69 0.17 24.57
N SER A 27 -6.50 -1.10 24.91
CA SER A 27 -7.53 -2.00 25.41
C SER A 27 -7.95 -1.60 26.83
N TYR A 28 -9.14 -1.04 26.98
CA TYR A 28 -9.86 -0.98 28.25
C TYR A 28 -11.06 -1.91 28.12
N ALA A 29 -11.07 -2.97 28.93
CA ALA A 29 -12.22 -3.84 29.07
C ALA A 29 -13.41 -3.04 29.60
N SER A 30 -14.55 -3.07 28.90
CA SER A 30 -15.89 -2.80 29.45
C SER A 30 -16.99 -3.17 28.44
N GLY A 31 -17.69 -4.29 28.70
CA GLY A 31 -19.07 -4.55 28.22
C GLY A 31 -19.22 -5.28 26.87
N PRO A 32 -20.17 -6.23 26.76
CA PRO A 32 -20.50 -6.87 25.49
C PRO A 32 -21.35 -5.92 24.65
N SER A 33 -20.70 -5.01 23.94
CA SER A 33 -21.38 -4.24 22.91
C SER A 33 -21.48 -5.09 21.66
N VAL A 34 -22.67 -5.66 21.44
CA VAL A 34 -23.09 -6.29 20.19
C VAL A 34 -23.02 -5.24 19.10
N HIS A 35 -21.84 -5.05 18.53
CA HIS A 35 -21.66 -4.26 17.33
C HIS A 35 -22.18 -5.12 16.20
N ALA A 36 -23.38 -4.79 15.72
CA ALA A 36 -23.87 -5.25 14.44
C ALA A 36 -22.77 -4.98 13.42
N ILE A 37 -22.13 -6.04 12.94
CA ILE A 37 -21.16 -5.96 11.85
C ILE A 37 -21.99 -5.53 10.64
N GLN A 38 -21.99 -4.22 10.37
CA GLN A 38 -22.52 -3.69 9.15
C GLN A 38 -21.60 -4.22 8.06
N LEU A 39 -22.01 -5.31 7.40
CA LEU A 39 -21.38 -5.75 6.16
C LEU A 39 -21.56 -4.60 5.17
N VAL A 40 -20.57 -3.71 5.09
CA VAL A 40 -20.39 -2.85 3.94
C VAL A 40 -20.15 -3.83 2.80
N GLU A 41 -21.16 -3.96 1.95
CA GLU A 41 -21.07 -4.64 0.67
C GLU A 41 -19.90 -4.00 -0.07
N GLN A 42 -18.74 -4.65 -0.02
CA GLN A 42 -17.60 -4.25 -0.83
C GLN A 42 -18.07 -4.55 -2.25
N GLY A 43 -18.36 -3.49 -3.02
CA GLY A 43 -18.65 -3.60 -4.45
C GLY A 43 -17.59 -4.45 -5.16
N PRO A 44 -17.86 -4.92 -6.39
CA PRO A 44 -17.01 -5.90 -7.07
C PRO A 44 -15.54 -5.48 -7.00
N GLN A 45 -14.72 -6.28 -6.31
CA GLN A 45 -13.31 -5.98 -6.20
C GLN A 45 -12.66 -6.11 -7.58
N PRO A 46 -11.90 -5.11 -8.03
CA PRO A 46 -11.33 -5.10 -9.37
C PRO A 46 -10.37 -6.30 -9.55
N GLN A 47 -10.64 -7.12 -10.55
CA GLN A 47 -9.96 -8.41 -10.77
C GLN A 47 -8.64 -8.23 -11.55
N TRP A 48 -7.66 -9.06 -11.21
CA TRP A 48 -6.39 -9.13 -11.94
C TRP A 48 -6.47 -10.19 -13.04
N TYR A 49 -6.03 -9.84 -14.25
CA TYR A 49 -5.95 -10.79 -15.36
C TYR A 49 -4.58 -10.72 -16.07
N PRO A 50 -4.09 -11.85 -16.61
CA PRO A 50 -2.84 -11.89 -17.35
C PRO A 50 -3.05 -11.27 -18.74
N TRP A 51 -2.11 -10.41 -19.15
CA TRP A 51 -2.18 -9.73 -20.45
C TRP A 51 -1.15 -10.23 -21.46
N GLY A 52 0.13 -10.29 -21.08
CA GLY A 52 1.20 -10.69 -22.01
C GLY A 52 2.53 -11.03 -21.34
N TYR A 53 3.42 -11.66 -22.11
CA TYR A 53 4.74 -12.09 -21.64
C TYR A 53 5.85 -11.27 -22.30
N TYR A 54 6.87 -10.93 -21.51
CA TYR A 54 7.98 -10.07 -21.94
C TYR A 54 9.33 -10.69 -21.53
N ALA A 55 10.35 -10.49 -22.36
CA ALA A 55 11.69 -11.03 -22.08
C ALA A 55 12.38 -10.33 -20.89
N SER A 56 12.05 -9.06 -20.62
CA SER A 56 12.68 -8.26 -19.58
C SER A 56 11.65 -7.54 -18.70
N GLN A 57 12.06 -7.19 -17.48
CA GLN A 57 11.23 -6.42 -16.54
C GLN A 57 10.89 -5.05 -17.12
N SER A 58 11.89 -4.39 -17.71
CA SER A 58 11.73 -3.05 -18.30
C SER A 58 10.69 -3.07 -19.41
N SER A 59 10.74 -4.05 -20.33
CA SER A 59 9.76 -4.16 -21.40
C SER A 59 8.35 -4.40 -20.87
N CYS A 60 8.21 -5.21 -19.81
CA CYS A 60 6.92 -5.44 -19.16
C CYS A 60 6.37 -4.16 -18.51
N LEU A 61 7.20 -3.41 -17.77
CA LEU A 61 6.80 -2.17 -17.12
C LEU A 61 6.44 -1.08 -18.14
N SER A 62 7.23 -0.93 -19.21
CA SER A 62 6.92 0.02 -20.29
C SER A 62 5.60 -0.32 -20.98
N ALA A 63 5.33 -1.61 -21.22
CA ALA A 63 4.05 -2.03 -21.78
C ALA A 63 2.89 -1.75 -20.81
N GLY A 64 3.03 -2.08 -19.53
CA GLY A 64 2.01 -1.80 -18.51
C GLY A 64 1.74 -0.30 -18.34
N ALA A 65 2.77 0.54 -18.40
CA ALA A 65 2.63 2.00 -18.33
C ALA A 65 1.81 2.56 -19.50
N ALA A 66 1.92 1.98 -20.70
CA ALA A 66 1.10 2.39 -21.85
C ALA A 66 -0.40 2.17 -21.61
N TYR A 67 -0.77 1.19 -20.79
CA TYR A 67 -2.17 0.92 -20.43
C TYR A 67 -2.73 1.89 -19.38
N GLN A 68 -1.92 2.70 -18.71
CA GLN A 68 -2.44 3.73 -17.80
C GLN A 68 -3.16 4.88 -18.52
N ALA A 69 -3.01 5.00 -19.83
CA ALA A 69 -3.81 5.92 -20.62
C ALA A 69 -5.26 5.42 -20.81
N ASP A 70 -5.53 4.12 -20.59
CA ASP A 70 -6.86 3.55 -20.67
C ASP A 70 -7.64 3.84 -19.37
N PRO A 71 -8.80 4.52 -19.43
CA PRO A 71 -9.56 4.88 -18.24
C PRO A 71 -10.18 3.68 -17.51
N ASN A 72 -10.23 2.49 -18.13
CA ASN A 72 -10.74 1.26 -17.53
C ASN A 72 -9.65 0.54 -16.72
N ILE A 73 -8.37 0.76 -17.04
CA ILE A 73 -7.25 0.16 -16.33
C ILE A 73 -6.89 1.01 -15.11
N ILE A 74 -6.92 0.40 -13.92
CA ILE A 74 -6.58 1.10 -12.66
C ILE A 74 -5.19 0.76 -12.15
N SER A 75 -4.65 -0.39 -12.55
CA SER A 75 -3.32 -0.83 -12.12
C SER A 75 -2.73 -1.86 -13.05
N TYR A 76 -1.40 -1.99 -12.99
CA TYR A 76 -0.67 -3.04 -13.67
C TYR A 76 0.48 -3.53 -12.77
N LYS A 77 0.91 -4.78 -12.98
CA LYS A 77 2.12 -5.33 -12.34
C LYS A 77 2.83 -6.31 -13.25
N CYS A 78 4.12 -6.49 -13.00
CA CYS A 78 4.99 -7.41 -13.72
C CYS A 78 5.51 -8.47 -12.77
N LEU A 79 5.23 -9.75 -13.06
CA LEU A 79 5.67 -10.88 -12.26
C LEU A 79 6.60 -11.77 -13.09
N LYS A 80 7.79 -12.08 -12.57
CA LYS A 80 8.70 -13.02 -13.21
C LYS A 80 8.20 -14.44 -12.98
N LEU A 81 8.01 -15.20 -14.07
CA LEU A 81 7.59 -16.58 -13.99
C LEU A 81 8.79 -17.48 -13.70
N THR A 82 8.64 -18.34 -12.72
CA THR A 82 9.68 -19.28 -12.27
C THR A 82 9.46 -20.71 -12.76
N SER A 83 8.28 -21.00 -13.34
CA SER A 83 7.89 -22.34 -13.80
C SER A 83 6.98 -22.29 -15.04
N GLY A 84 6.82 -23.43 -15.70
CA GLY A 84 5.98 -23.59 -16.89
C GLY A 84 6.65 -23.19 -18.21
N ALA A 85 5.87 -23.21 -19.30
CA ALA A 85 6.37 -22.95 -20.67
C ALA A 85 6.92 -21.53 -20.89
N ASN A 86 6.60 -20.59 -19.99
CA ASN A 86 7.08 -19.20 -20.02
C ASN A 86 8.01 -18.88 -18.85
N ALA A 87 8.61 -19.90 -18.21
CA ALA A 87 9.61 -19.69 -17.17
C ALA A 87 10.74 -18.77 -17.66
N GLY A 88 11.16 -17.83 -16.81
CA GLY A 88 12.17 -16.82 -17.13
C GLY A 88 11.62 -15.54 -17.78
N LYS A 89 10.38 -15.55 -18.30
CA LYS A 89 9.71 -14.36 -18.82
C LYS A 89 8.99 -13.57 -17.71
N TRP A 90 8.69 -12.31 -18.00
CA TRP A 90 7.88 -11.42 -17.17
C TRP A 90 6.44 -11.41 -17.68
N GLN A 91 5.49 -11.80 -16.85
CA GLN A 91 4.06 -11.70 -17.11
C GLN A 91 3.54 -10.33 -16.68
N LEU A 92 2.94 -9.60 -17.61
CA LEU A 92 2.13 -8.43 -17.32
C LEU A 92 0.75 -8.87 -16.85
N TRP A 93 0.31 -8.28 -15.75
CA TRP A 93 -1.03 -8.38 -15.21
C TRP A 93 -1.66 -7.00 -15.21
N LEU A 94 -2.90 -6.91 -15.62
CA LEU A 94 -3.70 -5.69 -15.59
C LEU A 94 -4.84 -5.85 -14.58
N GLN A 95 -5.31 -4.71 -14.09
CA GLN A 95 -6.46 -4.62 -13.21
C GLN A 95 -7.43 -3.58 -13.78
N GLU A 96 -8.68 -3.98 -14.00
CA GLU A 96 -9.74 -3.12 -14.53
C GLU A 96 -10.70 -2.65 -13.44
N LYS A 97 -11.37 -1.52 -13.69
CA LYS A 97 -12.56 -1.11 -12.93
C LYS A 97 -13.65 -2.17 -13.15
N GLY A 98 -14.11 -2.78 -12.06
CA GLY A 98 -15.25 -3.70 -12.06
C GLY A 98 -16.59 -3.00 -12.20
#